data_AF-A0A0N8KAT6-F1
#
_entry.id   AF-A0A0N8KAT6-F1
#
_cell.length_a   1.000
_cell.length_b   1.000
_cell.length_c   1.000
_cell.angle_alpha   90.00
_cell.angle_beta   90.00
_cell.angle_gamma   90.00
#
_symmetry.space_group_name_H-M   'P 1'
#
loop_
_entity.id
_entity.type
_entity.pdbx_description
1 polymer ?
#
loop_
_entity_poly.entity_id
_entity_poly.type
_entity_poly.pdbx_seq_one_letter_code
_entity_poly.pdbx_strand_id
1 'polypeptide(L)'
;MATMKYIFVLLLVNLLPVLVFGHVPYPVSGYGSDGPVESDTLTRMVIEGQAEPSDRYTYRLESFQVPEGIGQLNIAFEYNSYRNEVEIGLFDPHRFRGTSRFSKSSFMVAETRATASYLPGPLPAGTWQVSLGFPVINLPVNYKITIELIPRTHPLFTGPDTLILTDEAGWYQGDFHTHTGHSDGFGCRNTLNQRTPCQVYQVAQAAHRRGLDFVAIADHNTISHQHEMWVLQPQYPDMLLLPSQEVTTFYGHATVHGTRLPMDFRFGYEGYGMPALQDSVARAGALLSIVHPGRPTGDSCTGCGWSAEATDFSRVEAIEIVNGTQVETDISGIPFWHKQLNEGHRITAIGGSDDHGAGQGSDQPGTPTTVVYARNLSEFSLLEGVRSGSVYVKTTGPELPDADFFGVQNEQRVEMGETASALVPFSWATHIAADHETTLEIIVNGEVVHTNIVPAGSDAPVSIPIVLPEDGGWIRANVRHDDRLILISNPIYFR
;
A
#
# COMPACT_ATOMS: atom_id res chain seq x y z
N MET A 1 -50.54 -16.48 20.40
CA MET A 1 -50.95 -16.13 19.02
C MET A 1 -50.32 -14.80 18.65
N ALA A 2 -49.19 -14.82 17.94
CA ALA A 2 -48.65 -13.70 17.19
C ALA A 2 -47.61 -14.28 16.22
N THR A 3 -48.07 -14.59 15.02
CA THR A 3 -47.31 -15.06 13.87
C THR A 3 -46.55 -13.89 13.25
N MET A 4 -45.22 -14.00 13.14
CA MET A 4 -44.41 -13.05 12.39
C MET A 4 -43.79 -13.77 11.19
N LYS A 5 -44.14 -13.27 10.00
CA LYS A 5 -43.89 -13.87 8.68
C LYS A 5 -42.46 -13.55 8.23
N TYR A 6 -41.74 -14.58 7.81
CA TYR A 6 -40.51 -14.47 7.02
C TYR A 6 -40.88 -14.11 5.58
N ILE A 7 -40.29 -13.04 5.06
CA ILE A 7 -40.35 -12.69 3.63
C ILE A 7 -39.03 -13.13 3.01
N PHE A 8 -39.10 -14.16 2.16
CA PHE A 8 -38.03 -14.55 1.24
C PHE A 8 -38.05 -13.58 0.05
N VAL A 9 -36.94 -12.88 -0.19
CA VAL A 9 -36.70 -12.16 -1.44
C VAL A 9 -35.68 -12.97 -2.25
N LEU A 10 -36.14 -13.56 -3.35
CA LEU A 10 -35.29 -14.14 -4.38
C LEU A 10 -34.54 -13.00 -5.10
N LEU A 11 -33.20 -13.01 -5.06
CA LEU A 11 -32.38 -12.23 -6.00
C LEU A 11 -32.03 -13.12 -7.20
N LEU A 12 -32.48 -12.71 -8.38
CA LEU A 12 -32.04 -13.24 -9.66
C LEU A 12 -30.60 -12.79 -9.95
N VAL A 13 -29.71 -13.77 -10.14
CA VAL A 13 -28.34 -13.59 -10.62
C VAL A 13 -28.37 -13.36 -12.13
N ASN A 14 -28.01 -12.15 -12.57
CA ASN A 14 -27.73 -11.87 -13.98
C ASN A 14 -26.21 -11.99 -14.23
N LEU A 15 -25.83 -13.02 -14.98
CA LEU A 15 -24.48 -13.21 -15.53
C LEU A 15 -24.29 -12.28 -16.74
N LEU A 16 -23.30 -11.39 -16.67
CA LEU A 16 -22.78 -10.64 -17.82
C LEU A 16 -21.30 -11.02 -18.06
N PRO A 17 -20.86 -11.09 -19.34
CA PRO A 17 -19.56 -11.63 -19.70
C PRO A 17 -18.43 -10.63 -19.44
N VAL A 18 -17.34 -11.13 -18.84
CA VAL A 18 -16.07 -10.41 -18.69
C VAL A 18 -15.41 -10.31 -20.06
N LEU A 19 -15.35 -9.10 -20.62
CA LEU A 19 -14.58 -8.78 -21.82
C LEU A 19 -13.13 -8.49 -21.42
N VAL A 20 -12.25 -9.38 -21.84
CA VAL A 20 -10.79 -9.25 -21.73
C VAL A 20 -10.32 -8.20 -22.74
N PHE A 21 -9.83 -7.06 -22.25
CA PHE A 21 -9.14 -6.08 -23.09
C PHE A 21 -7.64 -6.39 -23.18
N GLY A 22 -7.15 -6.47 -24.42
CA GLY A 22 -5.80 -6.88 -24.77
C GLY A 22 -4.73 -5.92 -24.27
N HIS A 23 -3.67 -6.50 -23.70
CA HIS A 23 -2.46 -5.82 -23.27
C HIS A 23 -1.58 -5.44 -24.46
N VAL A 24 -1.06 -4.21 -24.44
CA VAL A 24 0.03 -3.75 -25.31
C VAL A 24 1.32 -3.84 -24.50
N PRO A 25 2.37 -4.56 -24.94
CA PRO A 25 3.61 -4.70 -24.17
C PRO A 25 4.56 -3.53 -24.44
N TYR A 26 5.11 -2.94 -23.38
CA TYR A 26 6.31 -2.09 -23.46
C TYR A 26 7.36 -2.55 -22.43
N PRO A 27 8.63 -2.63 -22.83
CA PRO A 27 9.66 -3.41 -22.15
C PRO A 27 10.41 -2.59 -21.12
N VAL A 28 11.02 -3.31 -20.18
CA VAL A 28 11.86 -2.72 -19.14
C VAL A 28 13.19 -3.40 -19.08
N SER A 29 14.21 -2.56 -19.02
CA SER A 29 15.58 -2.91 -18.67
C SER A 29 15.88 -2.47 -17.23
N GLY A 30 16.36 -3.41 -16.43
CA GLY A 30 17.31 -3.10 -15.37
C GLY A 30 18.71 -2.92 -15.97
N TYR A 31 19.57 -2.23 -15.24
CA TYR A 31 20.99 -2.05 -15.55
C TYR A 31 21.67 -3.33 -16.07
N GLY A 32 22.11 -3.32 -17.34
CA GLY A 32 23.14 -4.21 -17.88
C GLY A 32 22.70 -5.44 -18.69
N SER A 33 22.67 -5.26 -20.03
CA SER A 33 22.82 -6.21 -21.16
C SER A 33 21.88 -7.42 -21.31
N ASP A 34 20.96 -7.26 -22.26
CA ASP A 34 20.42 -8.22 -23.24
C ASP A 34 20.14 -9.69 -22.83
N GLY A 35 18.85 -10.00 -22.67
CA GLY A 35 18.29 -11.36 -22.68
C GLY A 35 16.81 -11.34 -23.09
N PRO A 36 16.28 -12.40 -23.74
CA PRO A 36 14.97 -12.38 -24.40
C PRO A 36 13.80 -12.37 -23.39
N VAL A 37 12.71 -11.69 -23.77
CA VAL A 37 11.47 -11.56 -22.99
C VAL A 37 10.84 -12.94 -22.76
N GLU A 38 10.91 -13.44 -21.52
CA GLU A 38 10.28 -14.68 -21.09
C GLU A 38 8.84 -14.42 -20.59
N SER A 39 7.91 -15.19 -21.16
CA SER A 39 6.50 -15.40 -20.82
C SER A 39 6.00 -14.90 -19.44
N ASP A 40 4.98 -14.03 -19.44
CA ASP A 40 4.13 -13.67 -18.27
C ASP A 40 3.23 -14.82 -17.78
N THR A 41 3.34 -16.02 -18.37
CA THR A 41 2.48 -17.15 -18.01
C THR A 41 2.94 -17.78 -16.71
N LEU A 42 2.04 -17.78 -15.72
CA LEU A 42 2.19 -18.61 -14.52
C LEU A 42 2.31 -20.07 -14.92
N THR A 43 3.35 -20.76 -14.44
CA THR A 43 3.52 -22.19 -14.68
C THR A 43 3.08 -22.97 -13.45
N ARG A 44 2.15 -23.90 -13.62
CA ARG A 44 1.70 -24.80 -12.55
C ARG A 44 2.12 -26.22 -12.84
N MET A 45 2.73 -26.85 -11.85
CA MET A 45 3.16 -28.25 -11.87
C MET A 45 2.50 -29.01 -10.72
N VAL A 46 2.27 -30.30 -10.93
CA VAL A 46 1.76 -31.20 -9.89
C VAL A 46 2.62 -32.45 -9.88
N ILE A 47 3.08 -32.84 -8.70
CA ILE A 47 3.77 -34.11 -8.45
C ILE A 47 2.90 -34.92 -7.50
N GLU A 48 2.56 -36.14 -7.90
CA GLU A 48 1.79 -37.07 -7.08
C GLU A 48 2.63 -38.31 -6.80
N GLY A 49 2.45 -38.87 -5.61
CA GLY A 49 3.15 -40.08 -5.22
C GLY A 49 2.51 -40.77 -4.04
N GLN A 50 3.11 -41.89 -3.66
CA GLN A 50 2.65 -42.74 -2.57
C GLN A 50 3.83 -43.09 -1.66
N ALA A 51 3.57 -43.12 -0.35
CA ALA A 51 4.49 -43.67 0.63
C ALA A 51 3.83 -44.83 1.39
N GLU A 52 4.61 -45.87 1.63
CA GLU A 52 4.23 -47.09 2.31
C GLU A 52 4.83 -47.14 3.72
N PRO A 53 4.31 -47.97 4.64
CA PRO A 53 4.93 -48.14 5.97
C PRO A 53 6.42 -48.50 5.93
N SER A 54 6.91 -49.10 4.84
CA SER A 54 8.32 -49.39 4.62
C SER A 54 9.19 -48.15 4.33
N ASP A 55 8.60 -47.02 3.93
CA ASP A 55 9.30 -45.75 3.72
C ASP A 55 9.61 -45.03 5.04
N ARG A 56 9.14 -45.55 6.17
CA ARG A 56 9.36 -44.92 7.48
C ARG A 56 10.86 -44.74 7.76
N TYR A 57 11.22 -43.57 8.28
CA TYR A 57 12.59 -43.13 8.56
C TYR A 57 13.49 -42.98 7.32
N THR A 58 12.89 -42.75 6.15
CA THR A 58 13.61 -42.44 4.91
C THR A 58 13.30 -41.04 4.42
N TYR A 59 14.04 -40.62 3.39
CA TYR A 59 13.79 -39.41 2.62
C TYR A 59 13.62 -39.75 1.14
N ARG A 60 12.76 -38.99 0.46
CA ARG A 60 12.60 -39.00 -1.00
C ARG A 60 12.78 -37.59 -1.54
N LEU A 61 13.34 -37.48 -2.74
CA LEU A 61 13.49 -36.21 -3.44
C LEU A 61 12.63 -36.24 -4.69
N GLU A 62 11.69 -35.30 -4.77
CA GLU A 62 10.85 -35.09 -5.94
C GLU A 62 11.40 -33.91 -6.73
N SER A 63 11.94 -34.19 -7.91
CA SER A 63 12.62 -33.18 -8.74
C SER A 63 11.64 -32.45 -9.67
N PHE A 64 11.86 -31.16 -9.86
CA PHE A 64 11.14 -30.33 -10.83
C PHE A 64 12.09 -29.31 -11.47
N GLN A 65 11.72 -28.78 -12.65
CA GLN A 65 12.52 -27.78 -13.36
C GLN A 65 11.97 -26.39 -13.07
N VAL A 66 12.86 -25.46 -12.74
CA VAL A 66 12.58 -24.02 -12.67
C VAL A 66 13.30 -23.37 -13.85
N PRO A 67 12.59 -22.70 -14.78
CA PRO A 67 13.22 -21.98 -15.88
C PRO A 67 13.94 -20.72 -15.37
N GLU A 68 14.62 -20.01 -16.27
CA GLU A 68 15.09 -18.66 -15.99
C GLU A 68 13.90 -17.71 -15.73
N GLY A 69 14.19 -16.51 -15.24
CA GLY A 69 13.17 -15.47 -15.09
C GLY A 69 12.13 -15.67 -13.96
N ILE A 70 12.20 -16.72 -13.15
CA ILE A 70 11.25 -16.92 -12.03
C ILE A 70 11.63 -16.05 -10.81
N GLY A 71 10.62 -15.35 -10.26
CA GLY A 71 10.77 -14.44 -9.12
C GLY A 71 10.24 -15.03 -7.81
N GLN A 72 9.21 -15.89 -7.91
CA GLN A 72 8.58 -16.53 -6.76
C GLN A 72 8.12 -17.96 -7.07
N LEU A 73 8.23 -18.81 -6.06
CA LEU A 73 7.74 -20.17 -5.99
C LEU A 73 6.65 -20.24 -4.91
N ASN A 74 5.46 -20.73 -5.26
CA ASN A 74 4.48 -21.17 -4.27
C ASN A 74 4.40 -22.69 -4.30
N ILE A 75 4.50 -23.34 -3.14
CA ILE A 75 4.40 -24.79 -3.01
C ILE A 75 3.29 -25.11 -2.02
N ALA A 76 2.34 -25.93 -2.45
CA ALA A 76 1.30 -26.50 -1.61
C ALA A 76 1.44 -28.01 -1.54
N PHE A 77 1.15 -28.59 -0.38
CA PHE A 77 1.36 -29.99 -0.06
C PHE A 77 0.15 -30.57 0.64
N GLU A 78 -0.40 -31.63 0.06
CA GLU A 78 -1.61 -32.31 0.50
C GLU A 78 -1.29 -33.79 0.70
N TYR A 79 -1.69 -34.35 1.85
CA TYR A 79 -1.63 -35.77 2.13
C TYR A 79 -2.62 -36.14 3.24
N ASN A 80 -2.94 -37.43 3.37
CA ASN A 80 -3.75 -37.92 4.49
C ASN A 80 -2.88 -38.05 5.76
N SER A 81 -3.03 -37.10 6.69
CA SER A 81 -2.31 -37.05 7.96
C SER A 81 -2.86 -38.00 9.04
N TYR A 82 -3.93 -38.75 8.77
CA TYR A 82 -4.47 -39.70 9.75
C TYR A 82 -3.44 -40.79 10.07
N ARG A 83 -2.84 -40.68 11.26
CA ARG A 83 -1.75 -41.55 11.76
C ARG A 83 -0.46 -41.52 10.94
N ASN A 84 -0.29 -40.51 10.09
CA ASN A 84 0.89 -40.34 9.24
C ASN A 84 1.44 -38.92 9.41
N GLU A 85 2.75 -38.77 9.33
CA GLU A 85 3.46 -37.50 9.30
C GLU A 85 4.45 -37.54 8.14
N VAL A 86 4.32 -36.56 7.24
CA VAL A 86 5.26 -36.35 6.13
C VAL A 86 5.88 -34.97 6.30
N GLU A 87 7.20 -34.93 6.35
CA GLU A 87 7.97 -33.69 6.37
C GLU A 87 8.17 -33.17 4.94
N ILE A 88 8.12 -31.85 4.76
CA ILE A 88 8.40 -31.21 3.47
C ILE A 88 9.49 -30.13 3.61
N GLY A 89 10.47 -30.19 2.71
CA GLY A 89 11.53 -29.21 2.55
C GLY A 89 11.85 -28.93 1.09
N LEU A 90 12.76 -28.00 0.86
CA LEU A 90 13.12 -27.54 -0.47
C LEU A 90 14.63 -27.39 -0.63
N PHE A 91 15.16 -27.90 -1.74
CA PHE A 91 16.51 -27.63 -2.22
C PHE A 91 16.42 -26.90 -3.56
N ASP A 92 17.23 -25.85 -3.71
CA ASP A 92 17.56 -25.28 -5.01
C ASP A 92 18.80 -26.03 -5.59
N PRO A 93 19.21 -25.76 -6.85
CA PRO A 93 20.36 -26.40 -7.49
C PRO A 93 21.69 -26.27 -6.73
N HIS A 94 21.80 -25.38 -5.75
CA HIS A 94 23.04 -25.04 -5.07
C HIS A 94 22.99 -25.27 -3.55
N ARG A 95 21.81 -25.20 -2.93
CA ARG A 95 21.66 -25.18 -1.47
C ARG A 95 20.29 -25.64 -0.98
N PHE A 96 20.25 -25.95 0.30
CA PHE A 96 19.01 -26.11 1.06
C PHE A 96 18.30 -24.75 1.23
N ARG A 97 16.99 -24.71 0.98
CA ARG A 97 16.16 -23.51 1.14
C ARG A 97 15.35 -23.50 2.41
N GLY A 98 15.05 -24.65 3.00
CA GLY A 98 14.25 -24.70 4.22
C GLY A 98 13.39 -25.94 4.36
N THR A 99 12.79 -26.10 5.53
CA THR A 99 11.87 -27.21 5.83
C THR A 99 10.76 -26.73 6.74
N SER A 100 9.54 -27.14 6.42
CA SER A 100 8.39 -26.96 7.30
C SER A 100 8.30 -28.06 8.36
N ARG A 101 9.17 -29.07 8.30
CA ARG A 101 8.86 -30.40 8.83
C ARG A 101 7.44 -30.76 8.37
N PHE A 102 6.52 -31.04 9.28
CA PHE A 102 5.12 -31.33 9.01
C PHE A 102 4.17 -30.18 9.41
N SER A 103 4.69 -28.97 9.70
CA SER A 103 3.91 -27.87 10.28
C SER A 103 3.12 -27.01 9.30
N LYS A 104 3.46 -27.03 8.00
CA LYS A 104 2.83 -26.19 6.97
C LYS A 104 2.35 -27.04 5.80
N SER A 105 1.14 -26.76 5.32
CA SER A 105 0.57 -27.33 4.09
C SER A 105 0.88 -26.48 2.85
N SER A 106 1.44 -25.28 3.03
CA SER A 106 1.94 -24.45 1.93
C SER A 106 3.05 -23.53 2.40
N PHE A 107 3.90 -23.11 1.46
CA PHE A 107 4.95 -22.12 1.68
C PHE A 107 5.33 -21.44 0.37
N MET A 108 5.91 -20.25 0.50
CA MET A 108 6.38 -19.42 -0.60
C MET A 108 7.87 -19.13 -0.44
N VAL A 109 8.60 -19.11 -1.54
CA VAL A 109 10.00 -18.67 -1.61
C VAL A 109 10.16 -17.72 -2.79
N ALA A 110 10.59 -16.49 -2.51
CA ALA A 110 10.89 -15.47 -3.50
C ALA A 110 12.30 -14.92 -3.29
N GLU A 111 12.71 -14.01 -4.17
CA GLU A 111 14.02 -13.38 -4.09
C GLU A 111 14.20 -12.54 -2.82
N THR A 112 13.19 -11.74 -2.44
CA THR A 112 13.27 -10.76 -1.35
C THR A 112 12.56 -11.20 -0.08
N ARG A 113 11.70 -12.23 -0.14
CA ARG A 113 10.92 -12.74 0.99
C ARG A 113 10.65 -14.24 0.85
N ALA A 114 10.43 -14.91 1.98
CA ALA A 114 10.06 -16.33 2.00
C ALA A 114 9.27 -16.65 3.25
N THR A 115 8.49 -17.74 3.21
CA THR A 115 7.81 -18.30 4.38
C THR A 115 8.78 -18.61 5.51
N ALA A 116 8.41 -18.25 6.74
CA ALA A 116 9.20 -18.60 7.92
C ALA A 116 9.55 -20.10 7.88
N SER A 117 10.79 -20.42 8.25
CA SER A 117 11.47 -21.72 8.00
C SER A 117 12.10 -21.91 6.60
N TYR A 118 11.95 -20.95 5.70
CA TYR A 118 12.62 -20.91 4.39
C TYR A 118 13.44 -19.64 4.20
N LEU A 119 14.45 -19.74 3.35
CA LEU A 119 15.40 -18.68 3.03
C LEU A 119 15.02 -17.99 1.71
N PRO A 120 14.90 -16.66 1.70
CA PRO A 120 14.83 -15.90 0.46
C PRO A 120 16.18 -15.88 -0.27
N GLY A 121 16.21 -15.19 -1.41
CA GLY A 121 17.38 -15.02 -2.27
C GLY A 121 17.12 -15.55 -3.67
N PRO A 122 18.06 -15.35 -4.62
CA PRO A 122 17.86 -15.66 -6.03
C PRO A 122 17.28 -17.05 -6.28
N LEU A 123 16.42 -17.16 -7.28
CA LEU A 123 15.84 -18.41 -7.76
C LEU A 123 16.59 -18.83 -9.03
N PRO A 124 17.72 -19.56 -8.93
CA PRO A 124 18.46 -20.01 -10.10
C PRO A 124 17.64 -21.00 -10.93
N ALA A 125 17.77 -20.91 -12.25
CA ALA A 125 17.23 -21.91 -13.14
C ALA A 125 17.90 -23.27 -12.92
N GLY A 126 17.16 -24.34 -13.20
CA GLY A 126 17.67 -25.71 -13.15
C GLY A 126 16.79 -26.65 -12.35
N THR A 127 17.40 -27.74 -11.88
CA THR A 127 16.69 -28.79 -11.15
C THR A 127 16.57 -28.44 -9.68
N TRP A 128 15.33 -28.21 -9.25
CA TRP A 128 14.96 -28.06 -7.84
C TRP A 128 14.40 -29.36 -7.31
N GLN A 129 14.43 -29.53 -5.98
CA GLN A 129 13.96 -30.76 -5.36
C GLN A 129 13.11 -30.45 -4.12
N VAL A 130 11.88 -30.95 -4.12
CA VAL A 130 11.09 -31.06 -2.89
C VAL A 130 11.59 -32.28 -2.13
N SER A 131 12.02 -32.06 -0.88
CA SER A 131 12.47 -33.13 0.01
C SER A 131 11.32 -33.58 0.89
N LEU A 132 10.97 -34.85 0.79
CA LEU A 132 9.97 -35.50 1.62
C LEU A 132 10.66 -36.37 2.66
N GLY A 133 10.38 -36.15 3.93
CA GLY A 133 10.80 -37.01 5.03
C GLY A 133 9.61 -37.82 5.57
N PHE A 134 9.84 -39.08 5.94
CA PHE A 134 8.76 -39.99 6.37
C PHE A 134 8.95 -40.47 7.81
N PRO A 135 8.88 -39.59 8.84
CA PRO A 135 9.10 -40.00 10.23
C PRO A 135 8.03 -40.98 10.74
N VAL A 136 6.78 -40.82 10.29
CA VAL A 136 5.65 -41.66 10.71
C VAL A 136 4.81 -42.03 9.50
N ILE A 137 4.88 -43.29 9.05
CA ILE A 137 3.98 -43.85 8.05
C ILE A 137 3.43 -45.17 8.60
N ASN A 138 2.20 -45.14 9.08
CA ASN A 138 1.53 -46.32 9.65
C ASN A 138 0.54 -46.96 8.65
N LEU A 139 0.06 -46.19 7.68
CA LEU A 139 -0.81 -46.63 6.60
C LEU A 139 -0.31 -46.05 5.27
N PRO A 140 -0.55 -46.72 4.13
CA PRO A 140 -0.25 -46.16 2.82
C PRO A 140 -0.83 -44.75 2.67
N VAL A 141 -0.02 -43.81 2.18
CA VAL A 141 -0.42 -42.42 2.04
C VAL A 141 -0.12 -41.92 0.64
N ASN A 142 -1.16 -41.40 -0.02
CA ASN A 142 -0.99 -40.64 -1.24
C ASN A 142 -0.72 -39.19 -0.87
N TYR A 143 0.22 -38.58 -1.58
CA TYR A 143 0.53 -37.17 -1.45
C TYR A 143 0.48 -36.47 -2.81
N LYS A 144 0.21 -35.17 -2.75
CA LYS A 144 0.19 -34.27 -3.90
C LYS A 144 0.94 -33.00 -3.53
N ILE A 145 1.90 -32.63 -4.39
CA ILE A 145 2.65 -31.39 -4.31
C ILE A 145 2.21 -30.54 -5.51
N THR A 146 1.64 -29.37 -5.25
CA THR A 146 1.37 -28.36 -6.27
C THR A 146 2.47 -27.31 -6.21
N ILE A 147 3.07 -26.99 -7.34
CA ILE A 147 4.12 -25.98 -7.47
C ILE A 147 3.66 -24.94 -8.47
N GLU A 148 3.70 -23.67 -8.09
CA GLU A 148 3.42 -22.54 -8.97
C GLU A 148 4.67 -21.69 -9.10
N LEU A 149 5.09 -21.45 -10.35
CA LEU A 149 6.22 -20.62 -10.72
C LEU A 149 5.68 -19.29 -11.21
N ILE A 150 6.07 -18.21 -10.55
CA ILE A 150 5.66 -16.85 -10.88
C ILE A 150 6.86 -16.11 -11.51
N PRO A 151 6.75 -15.66 -12.77
CA PRO A 151 7.79 -14.87 -13.42
C PRO A 151 8.11 -13.56 -12.67
N ARG A 152 9.36 -13.10 -12.78
CA ARG A 152 9.83 -11.82 -12.22
C ARG A 152 9.12 -10.60 -12.81
N THR A 153 8.52 -10.75 -13.98
CA THR A 153 7.74 -9.71 -14.66
C THR A 153 6.28 -9.69 -14.23
N HIS A 154 5.80 -10.74 -13.54
CA HIS A 154 4.39 -10.90 -13.25
C HIS A 154 3.94 -9.99 -12.09
N PRO A 155 2.77 -9.30 -12.18
CA PRO A 155 2.29 -8.40 -11.13
C PRO A 155 2.13 -9.03 -9.74
N LEU A 156 1.79 -10.32 -9.66
CA LEU A 156 1.72 -11.05 -8.37
C LEU A 156 3.07 -11.10 -7.62
N PHE A 157 4.18 -10.91 -8.32
CA PHE A 157 5.49 -10.82 -7.71
C PHE A 157 5.92 -9.38 -7.48
N THR A 158 5.69 -8.48 -8.44
CA THR A 158 6.25 -7.12 -8.41
C THR A 158 5.43 -6.13 -7.59
N GLY A 159 4.11 -6.33 -7.54
CA GLY A 159 3.15 -5.32 -7.14
C GLY A 159 2.41 -5.56 -5.83
N PRO A 160 1.32 -4.80 -5.61
CA PRO A 160 0.53 -4.86 -4.39
C PRO A 160 -0.03 -6.25 -4.15
N ASP A 161 -0.01 -6.69 -2.90
CA ASP A 161 -0.62 -7.97 -2.51
C ASP A 161 -2.15 -7.86 -2.58
N THR A 162 -2.81 -8.99 -2.85
CA THR A 162 -4.26 -9.12 -2.90
C THR A 162 -4.84 -9.73 -1.63
N LEU A 163 -4.01 -10.02 -0.63
CA LEU A 163 -4.45 -10.42 0.70
C LEU A 163 -5.45 -9.40 1.28
N ILE A 164 -6.67 -9.85 1.49
CA ILE A 164 -7.74 -9.09 2.15
C ILE A 164 -7.71 -9.42 3.64
N LEU A 165 -7.49 -8.40 4.48
CA LEU A 165 -7.55 -8.51 5.94
C LEU A 165 -9.00 -8.43 6.45
N THR A 166 -9.76 -7.48 5.90
CA THR A 166 -11.19 -7.25 6.20
C THR A 166 -11.94 -7.00 4.92
N ASP A 167 -13.00 -7.78 4.64
CA ASP A 167 -13.81 -7.68 3.41
C ASP A 167 -15.02 -6.75 3.59
N GLU A 168 -14.76 -5.50 3.98
CA GLU A 168 -15.80 -4.49 4.20
C GLU A 168 -15.43 -3.19 3.50
N ALA A 169 -16.38 -2.55 2.81
CA ALA A 169 -16.11 -1.22 2.28
C ALA A 169 -16.19 -0.18 3.41
N GLY A 170 -15.26 0.76 3.46
CA GLY A 170 -15.23 1.74 4.52
C GLY A 170 -14.10 2.76 4.41
N TRP A 171 -14.10 3.69 5.34
CA TRP A 171 -13.02 4.66 5.56
C TRP A 171 -11.96 4.03 6.45
N TYR A 172 -10.78 3.83 5.92
CA TYR A 172 -9.62 3.31 6.63
C TYR A 172 -8.64 4.43 6.91
N GLN A 173 -8.22 4.55 8.17
CA GLN A 173 -7.32 5.60 8.63
C GLN A 173 -5.93 5.05 8.90
N GLY A 174 -4.90 5.75 8.44
CA GLY A 174 -3.54 5.27 8.56
C GLY A 174 -2.49 6.31 8.26
N ASP A 175 -1.25 5.82 8.19
CA ASP A 175 -0.07 6.63 7.95
C ASP A 175 0.66 6.13 6.71
N PHE A 176 1.00 7.04 5.80
CA PHE A 176 1.73 6.73 4.57
C PHE A 176 3.25 6.88 4.70
N HIS A 177 3.80 7.28 5.85
CA HIS A 177 5.23 7.57 5.96
C HIS A 177 5.78 7.29 7.36
N THR A 178 6.51 6.17 7.51
CA THR A 178 7.26 5.84 8.74
C THR A 178 8.56 5.12 8.41
N HIS A 179 9.53 5.19 9.32
CA HIS A 179 10.88 4.64 9.15
C HIS A 179 11.25 3.64 10.25
N THR A 180 12.19 2.76 9.93
CA THR A 180 12.77 1.80 10.87
C THR A 180 14.28 1.93 10.90
N GLY A 181 14.93 1.06 11.69
CA GLY A 181 16.37 0.91 11.72
C GLY A 181 16.96 0.30 10.44
N HIS A 182 16.14 -0.06 9.45
CA HIS A 182 16.61 -0.47 8.13
C HIS A 182 17.06 0.73 7.27
N SER A 183 16.62 1.95 7.59
CA SER A 183 17.29 3.20 7.20
C SER A 183 17.85 3.96 8.40
N ASP A 184 17.06 4.85 8.99
CA ASP A 184 17.48 5.93 9.88
C ASP A 184 16.46 6.24 10.99
N GLY A 185 15.44 5.39 11.15
CA GLY A 185 14.57 5.34 12.32
C GLY A 185 15.33 4.87 13.57
N PHE A 186 16.09 5.77 14.21
CA PHE A 186 16.90 5.48 15.40
C PHE A 186 16.29 6.03 16.70
N GLY A 187 15.05 6.49 16.74
CA GLY A 187 14.46 7.10 17.94
C GLY A 187 14.10 6.12 19.07
N CYS A 188 14.17 4.82 18.83
CA CYS A 188 13.83 3.78 19.80
C CYS A 188 14.85 3.65 20.93
N ARG A 189 14.46 2.95 22.01
CA ARG A 189 15.32 2.70 23.17
C ARG A 189 15.43 1.21 23.50
N ASN A 190 16.63 0.76 23.86
CA ASN A 190 16.87 -0.59 24.37
C ASN A 190 16.47 -0.71 25.86
N THR A 191 16.62 -1.90 26.43
CA THR A 191 16.28 -2.20 27.84
C THR A 191 17.14 -1.46 28.88
N LEU A 192 18.22 -0.81 28.44
CA LEU A 192 19.06 0.08 29.26
C LEU A 192 18.79 1.57 28.98
N ASN A 193 17.67 1.88 28.30
CA ASN A 193 17.24 3.23 27.95
C ASN A 193 18.19 3.98 26.99
N GLN A 194 19.01 3.26 26.21
CA GLN A 194 19.92 3.86 25.21
C GLN A 194 19.25 3.90 23.83
N ARG A 195 19.55 4.95 23.05
CA ARG A 195 19.06 5.11 21.67
C ARG A 195 19.49 3.93 20.79
N THR A 196 18.57 3.37 20.02
CA THR A 196 18.77 2.16 19.22
C THR A 196 17.90 2.19 17.95
N PRO A 197 18.24 1.47 16.87
CA PRO A 197 17.39 1.38 15.69
C PRO A 197 16.02 0.79 16.03
N CYS A 198 14.97 1.43 15.51
CA CYS A 198 13.61 0.96 15.64
C CYS A 198 13.39 -0.31 14.84
N GLN A 199 12.76 -1.31 15.45
CA GLN A 199 12.43 -2.56 14.77
C GLN A 199 11.06 -2.44 14.11
N VAL A 200 10.83 -3.19 13.03
CA VAL A 200 9.54 -3.22 12.31
C VAL A 200 8.36 -3.45 13.27
N TYR A 201 8.51 -4.38 14.23
CA TYR A 201 7.45 -4.66 15.20
C TYR A 201 7.14 -3.50 16.15
N GLN A 202 8.10 -2.61 16.43
CA GLN A 202 7.88 -1.45 17.29
C GLN A 202 7.03 -0.39 16.58
N VAL A 203 7.32 -0.14 15.30
CA VAL A 203 6.53 0.77 14.46
C VAL A 203 5.10 0.23 14.30
N ALA A 204 4.96 -1.05 13.94
CA ALA A 204 3.65 -1.70 13.85
C ALA A 204 2.87 -1.64 15.17
N GLN A 205 3.53 -1.90 16.30
CA GLN A 205 2.89 -1.80 17.61
C GLN A 205 2.45 -0.37 17.96
N ALA A 206 3.26 0.64 17.60
CA ALA A 206 2.94 2.05 17.83
C ALA A 206 1.72 2.47 17.01
N ALA A 207 1.68 2.12 15.71
CA ALA A 207 0.55 2.37 14.83
C ALA A 207 -0.74 1.69 15.34
N HIS A 208 -0.68 0.40 15.65
CA HIS A 208 -1.84 -0.35 16.16
C HIS A 208 -2.38 0.23 17.48
N ARG A 209 -1.49 0.67 18.40
CA ARG A 209 -1.92 1.33 19.65
C ARG A 209 -2.64 2.66 19.43
N ARG A 210 -2.43 3.31 18.28
CA ARG A 210 -3.13 4.52 17.89
C ARG A 210 -4.42 4.25 17.11
N GLY A 211 -4.80 2.99 16.92
CA GLY A 211 -6.03 2.61 16.23
C GLY A 211 -5.98 2.90 14.73
N LEU A 212 -4.81 2.75 14.11
CA LEU A 212 -4.67 2.84 12.66
C LEU A 212 -5.08 1.52 12.00
N ASP A 213 -5.74 1.59 10.85
CA ASP A 213 -6.07 0.47 9.98
C ASP A 213 -4.90 0.11 9.04
N PHE A 214 -3.98 1.04 8.79
CA PHE A 214 -2.77 0.76 8.03
C PHE A 214 -1.59 1.65 8.45
N VAL A 215 -0.38 1.14 8.24
CA VAL A 215 0.86 1.91 8.34
C VAL A 215 1.82 1.51 7.22
N ALA A 216 2.28 2.51 6.46
CA ALA A 216 3.33 2.35 5.48
C ALA A 216 4.69 2.47 6.16
N ILE A 217 5.53 1.46 5.96
CA ILE A 217 6.93 1.48 6.37
C ILE A 217 7.76 1.70 5.11
N ALA A 218 8.50 2.81 5.05
CA ALA A 218 9.08 3.37 3.84
C ALA A 218 10.56 3.71 4.03
N ASP A 219 11.36 2.77 4.55
CA ASP A 219 12.80 3.01 4.75
C ASP A 219 13.51 3.51 3.48
N HIS A 220 14.46 4.43 3.67
CA HIS A 220 15.17 5.07 2.57
C HIS A 220 15.95 4.07 1.71
N ASN A 221 15.66 4.08 0.41
CA ASN A 221 16.46 3.41 -0.63
C ASN A 221 16.69 1.91 -0.42
N THR A 222 15.83 1.26 0.38
CA THR A 222 15.93 -0.17 0.69
C THR A 222 14.53 -0.79 0.87
N ILE A 223 14.46 -2.10 0.67
CA ILE A 223 13.27 -2.92 0.98
C ILE A 223 13.59 -4.00 2.01
N SER A 224 14.72 -3.91 2.72
CA SER A 224 15.20 -4.95 3.64
C SER A 224 14.23 -5.23 4.80
N HIS A 225 13.42 -4.25 5.18
CA HIS A 225 12.39 -4.36 6.21
C HIS A 225 11.17 -5.19 5.75
N GLN A 226 10.92 -5.32 4.44
CA GLN A 226 9.68 -5.91 3.91
C GLN A 226 9.54 -7.41 4.22
N HIS A 227 10.65 -8.15 4.32
CA HIS A 227 10.59 -9.55 4.73
C HIS A 227 10.09 -9.68 6.18
N GLU A 228 10.57 -8.83 7.09
CA GLU A 228 10.10 -8.79 8.48
C GLU A 228 8.63 -8.38 8.56
N MET A 229 8.20 -7.39 7.78
CA MET A 229 6.78 -7.00 7.69
C MET A 229 5.90 -8.18 7.28
N TRP A 230 6.31 -8.91 6.24
CA TRP A 230 5.54 -10.05 5.74
C TRP A 230 5.40 -11.17 6.78
N VAL A 231 6.47 -11.44 7.55
CA VAL A 231 6.43 -12.40 8.68
C VAL A 231 5.56 -11.88 9.82
N LEU A 232 5.54 -10.56 10.04
CA LEU A 232 4.86 -9.90 11.13
C LEU A 232 3.35 -9.71 10.88
N GLN A 233 2.92 -9.55 9.62
CA GLN A 233 1.53 -9.23 9.25
C GLN A 233 0.47 -10.10 9.97
N PRO A 234 0.63 -11.43 10.14
CA PRO A 234 -0.35 -12.24 10.86
C PRO A 234 -0.56 -11.87 12.35
N GLN A 235 0.34 -11.08 12.96
CA GLN A 235 0.17 -10.55 14.31
C GLN A 235 -0.79 -9.35 14.38
N TYR A 236 -1.07 -8.72 13.24
CA TYR A 236 -1.95 -7.57 13.09
C TYR A 236 -3.01 -7.87 12.01
N PRO A 237 -3.97 -8.77 12.29
CA PRO A 237 -4.97 -9.19 11.31
C PRO A 237 -5.99 -8.08 10.97
N ASP A 238 -6.01 -7.01 11.76
CA ASP A 238 -6.89 -5.85 11.68
C ASP A 238 -6.17 -4.55 11.26
N MET A 239 -4.85 -4.61 11.03
CA MET A 239 -4.06 -3.47 10.53
C MET A 239 -3.10 -3.90 9.42
N LEU A 240 -3.19 -3.24 8.27
CA LEU A 240 -2.33 -3.50 7.13
C LEU A 240 -0.93 -2.90 7.32
N LEU A 241 0.10 -3.72 7.21
CA LEU A 241 1.49 -3.26 7.08
C LEU A 241 1.79 -3.04 5.60
N LEU A 242 1.70 -1.79 5.13
CA LEU A 242 1.82 -1.44 3.71
C LEU A 242 3.31 -1.36 3.29
N PRO A 243 3.85 -2.33 2.52
CA PRO A 243 5.26 -2.33 2.14
C PRO A 243 5.53 -1.18 1.18
N SER A 244 6.47 -0.32 1.55
CA SER A 244 6.81 0.89 0.81
C SER A 244 8.32 1.09 0.77
N GLN A 245 8.78 2.01 -0.05
CA GLN A 245 10.17 2.49 -0.06
C GLN A 245 10.14 3.99 -0.26
N GLU A 246 10.85 4.76 0.55
CA GLU A 246 11.16 6.14 0.20
C GLU A 246 12.41 6.18 -0.70
N VAL A 247 12.20 6.61 -1.94
CA VAL A 247 13.25 6.87 -2.92
C VAL A 247 13.81 8.26 -2.64
N THR A 248 14.94 8.28 -1.96
CA THR A 248 15.63 9.50 -1.53
C THR A 248 16.74 9.84 -2.51
N THR A 249 16.53 10.91 -3.27
CA THR A 249 17.45 11.41 -4.30
C THR A 249 18.04 12.76 -3.89
N PHE A 250 18.98 13.29 -4.67
CA PHE A 250 19.47 14.67 -4.48
C PHE A 250 18.49 15.76 -4.94
N TYR A 251 17.35 15.37 -5.52
CA TYR A 251 16.39 16.26 -6.17
C TYR A 251 14.97 16.11 -5.62
N GLY A 252 14.80 15.50 -4.46
CA GLY A 252 13.48 15.22 -3.88
C GLY A 252 13.38 13.78 -3.41
N HIS A 253 12.42 13.58 -2.51
CA HIS A 253 12.03 12.26 -2.05
C HIS A 253 10.65 11.90 -2.59
N ALA A 254 10.46 10.62 -2.89
CA ALA A 254 9.17 10.06 -3.23
C ALA A 254 8.98 8.69 -2.60
N THR A 255 7.81 8.41 -2.05
CA THR A 255 7.47 7.08 -1.60
C THR A 255 6.85 6.27 -2.74
N VAL A 256 7.25 5.01 -2.83
CA VAL A 256 6.66 4.02 -3.73
C VAL A 256 5.96 2.96 -2.89
N HIS A 257 4.64 3.00 -2.88
CA HIS A 257 3.80 2.11 -2.08
C HIS A 257 3.35 0.89 -2.87
N GLY A 258 3.34 -0.27 -2.22
CA GLY A 258 2.83 -1.49 -2.85
C GLY A 258 3.83 -2.18 -3.77
N THR A 259 5.14 -1.94 -3.63
CA THR A 259 6.17 -2.62 -4.43
C THR A 259 6.92 -3.69 -3.63
N ARG A 260 7.33 -4.77 -4.29
CA ARG A 260 8.24 -5.81 -3.75
C ARG A 260 9.65 -5.75 -4.33
N LEU A 261 9.87 -4.83 -5.25
CA LEU A 261 11.14 -4.61 -5.93
C LEU A 261 11.77 -3.32 -5.41
N PRO A 262 13.11 -3.27 -5.26
CA PRO A 262 13.77 -2.03 -4.94
C PRO A 262 13.65 -1.06 -6.11
N MET A 263 13.31 0.18 -5.80
CA MET A 263 13.33 1.30 -6.74
C MET A 263 14.71 1.95 -6.69
N ASP A 264 15.33 2.18 -7.85
CA ASP A 264 16.61 2.86 -7.89
C ASP A 264 16.44 4.36 -7.61
N PHE A 265 17.38 4.94 -6.90
CA PHE A 265 17.35 6.30 -6.39
C PHE A 265 18.47 7.17 -6.98
N ARG A 266 19.39 6.56 -7.73
CA ARG A 266 20.64 7.19 -8.17
C ARG A 266 20.41 8.06 -9.39
N PHE A 267 19.65 9.15 -9.23
CA PHE A 267 19.41 10.12 -10.30
C PHE A 267 20.74 10.69 -10.80
N GLY A 268 20.93 10.70 -12.12
CA GLY A 268 22.18 11.07 -12.80
C GLY A 268 23.20 9.94 -12.97
N TYR A 269 23.02 8.78 -12.30
CA TYR A 269 23.91 7.63 -12.47
C TYR A 269 23.56 6.86 -13.74
N GLU A 270 24.46 6.87 -14.72
CA GLU A 270 24.31 6.21 -16.03
C GLU A 270 23.00 6.58 -16.76
N GLY A 271 22.56 7.83 -16.61
CA GLY A 271 21.36 8.36 -17.27
C GLY A 271 20.03 8.00 -16.60
N TYR A 272 20.05 7.35 -15.43
CA TYR A 272 18.84 7.12 -14.65
C TYR A 272 18.30 8.41 -14.06
N GLY A 273 16.97 8.52 -13.99
CA GLY A 273 16.29 9.72 -13.50
C GLY A 273 14.79 9.48 -13.41
N MET A 274 14.04 10.56 -13.22
CA MET A 274 12.60 10.48 -12.94
C MET A 274 11.79 9.65 -13.94
N PRO A 275 11.99 9.75 -15.28
CA PRO A 275 11.25 8.91 -16.22
C PRO A 275 11.46 7.41 -15.99
N ALA A 276 12.71 6.99 -15.72
CA ALA A 276 13.02 5.59 -15.47
C ALA A 276 12.43 5.10 -14.13
N LEU A 277 12.41 5.95 -13.10
CA LEU A 277 11.70 5.66 -11.84
C LEU A 277 10.21 5.48 -12.09
N GLN A 278 9.56 6.43 -12.78
CA GLN A 278 8.12 6.34 -13.08
C GLN A 278 7.77 5.10 -13.90
N ASP A 279 8.61 4.70 -14.85
CA ASP A 279 8.43 3.45 -15.59
C ASP A 279 8.47 2.25 -14.66
N SER A 280 9.36 2.30 -13.66
CA SER A 280 9.57 1.23 -12.68
C SER A 280 8.41 1.10 -11.71
N VAL A 281 7.85 2.23 -11.26
CA VAL A 281 6.63 2.27 -10.47
C VAL A 281 5.44 1.73 -11.27
N ALA A 282 5.24 2.21 -12.50
CA ALA A 282 4.11 1.77 -13.34
C ALA A 282 4.12 0.26 -13.61
N ARG A 283 5.30 -0.30 -13.88
CA ARG A 283 5.47 -1.76 -14.03
C ARG A 283 5.13 -2.57 -12.79
N ALA A 284 5.47 -2.03 -11.62
CA ALA A 284 5.16 -2.69 -10.36
C ALA A 284 3.67 -2.56 -10.03
N GLY A 285 2.89 -1.74 -10.75
CA GLY A 285 1.53 -1.37 -10.33
C GLY A 285 1.51 -0.65 -8.98
N ALA A 286 2.66 -0.13 -8.55
CA ALA A 286 2.84 0.58 -7.30
C ALA A 286 2.26 2.00 -7.41
N LEU A 287 2.12 2.67 -6.27
CA LEU A 287 1.66 4.06 -6.20
C LEU A 287 2.85 4.97 -5.93
N LEU A 288 3.06 5.98 -6.77
CA LEU A 288 4.08 7.00 -6.58
C LEU A 288 3.51 8.22 -5.86
N SER A 289 4.10 8.56 -4.71
CA SER A 289 3.79 9.78 -3.97
C SER A 289 5.03 10.65 -3.84
N ILE A 290 4.93 11.93 -4.16
CA ILE A 290 5.97 12.91 -3.83
C ILE A 290 5.80 13.28 -2.35
N VAL A 291 6.87 13.15 -1.56
CA VAL A 291 6.81 13.42 -0.11
C VAL A 291 7.50 14.74 0.25
N HIS A 292 6.96 15.37 1.30
CA HIS A 292 7.39 16.66 1.88
C HIS A 292 8.00 17.69 0.90
N PRO A 293 7.34 17.99 -0.25
CA PRO A 293 7.96 18.73 -1.35
C PRO A 293 8.34 20.18 -1.02
N GLY A 294 7.75 20.75 0.03
CA GLY A 294 8.04 22.09 0.52
C GLY A 294 9.33 22.20 1.34
N ARG A 295 9.98 21.09 1.70
CA ARG A 295 11.27 21.12 2.41
C ARG A 295 12.35 21.81 1.57
N PRO A 296 13.41 22.37 2.19
CA PRO A 296 14.49 23.01 1.44
C PRO A 296 15.26 22.01 0.57
N THR A 297 15.89 22.51 -0.50
CA THR A 297 16.84 21.76 -1.33
C THR A 297 18.25 22.37 -1.25
N GLY A 298 19.27 21.63 -1.71
CA GLY A 298 20.66 22.08 -1.76
C GLY A 298 21.47 21.70 -0.52
N ASP A 299 22.55 22.43 -0.22
CA ASP A 299 23.54 22.07 0.80
C ASP A 299 22.98 22.01 2.23
N SER A 300 21.86 22.71 2.49
CA SER A 300 21.20 22.70 3.80
C SER A 300 20.37 21.43 4.05
N CYS A 301 19.87 20.81 2.99
CA CYS A 301 19.09 19.58 3.00
C CYS A 301 19.11 18.99 1.58
N THR A 302 20.09 18.14 1.29
CA THR A 302 20.35 17.69 -0.09
C THR A 302 19.23 16.82 -0.59
N GLY A 303 18.34 17.43 -1.38
CA GLY A 303 17.22 16.74 -2.02
C GLY A 303 16.00 16.51 -1.13
N CYS A 304 15.84 17.25 -0.03
CA CYS A 304 14.65 17.06 0.83
C CYS A 304 13.38 17.58 0.13
N GLY A 305 13.40 18.81 -0.39
CA GLY A 305 12.32 19.32 -1.24
C GLY A 305 12.33 18.75 -2.66
N TRP A 306 11.20 18.87 -3.36
CA TRP A 306 11.07 18.36 -4.72
C TRP A 306 11.61 19.33 -5.77
N SER A 307 12.65 18.92 -6.49
CA SER A 307 13.29 19.65 -7.60
C SER A 307 13.65 18.74 -8.79
N ALA A 308 13.15 17.50 -8.81
CA ALA A 308 13.46 16.52 -9.85
C ALA A 308 12.95 17.00 -11.22
N GLU A 309 13.89 17.24 -12.13
CA GLU A 309 13.60 17.58 -13.52
C GLU A 309 12.92 16.42 -14.25
N ALA A 310 12.21 16.72 -15.34
CA ALA A 310 11.49 15.76 -16.16
C ALA A 310 10.46 14.89 -15.39
N THR A 311 9.96 15.39 -14.25
CA THR A 311 8.80 14.83 -13.58
C THR A 311 7.57 14.97 -14.45
N ASP A 312 7.01 13.85 -14.92
CA ASP A 312 5.69 13.82 -15.52
C ASP A 312 4.64 13.74 -14.40
N PHE A 313 4.06 14.88 -14.03
CA PHE A 313 3.07 14.96 -12.97
C PHE A 313 1.74 14.25 -13.30
N SER A 314 1.49 13.87 -14.56
CA SER A 314 0.33 13.01 -14.88
C SER A 314 0.51 11.56 -14.39
N ARG A 315 1.74 11.19 -14.02
CA ARG A 315 2.13 9.88 -13.48
C ARG A 315 2.49 9.95 -11.98
N VAL A 316 2.11 11.04 -11.30
CA VAL A 316 2.22 11.18 -9.85
C VAL A 316 0.82 11.04 -9.28
N GLU A 317 0.60 10.00 -8.48
CA GLU A 317 -0.75 9.67 -8.00
C GLU A 317 -1.07 10.34 -6.66
N ALA A 318 -0.05 10.66 -5.86
CA ALA A 318 -0.23 11.38 -4.61
C ALA A 318 0.88 12.40 -4.31
N ILE A 319 0.56 13.36 -3.45
CA ILE A 319 1.50 14.30 -2.83
C ILE A 319 1.23 14.31 -1.33
N GLU A 320 2.29 14.16 -0.53
CA GLU A 320 2.24 14.39 0.91
C GLU A 320 2.16 15.89 1.19
N ILE A 321 0.97 16.36 1.53
CA ILE A 321 0.70 17.78 1.77
C ILE A 321 1.01 18.21 3.21
N VAL A 322 0.98 17.25 4.14
CA VAL A 322 1.33 17.43 5.55
C VAL A 322 2.30 16.31 5.93
N ASN A 323 3.48 16.71 6.38
CA ASN A 323 4.56 15.82 6.80
C ASN A 323 4.85 16.10 8.28
N GLY A 324 4.67 15.10 9.14
CA GLY A 324 4.69 15.29 10.59
C GLY A 324 3.77 16.43 11.02
N THR A 325 4.23 17.32 11.89
CA THR A 325 3.43 18.48 12.33
C THR A 325 3.45 19.70 11.39
N GLN A 326 3.97 19.58 10.16
CA GLN A 326 4.14 20.72 9.23
C GLN A 326 2.90 20.96 8.36
N VAL A 327 1.90 21.66 8.90
CA VAL A 327 0.59 21.85 8.23
C VAL A 327 0.55 23.11 7.35
N GLU A 328 0.63 24.30 7.97
CA GLU A 328 0.57 25.61 7.29
C GLU A 328 1.88 26.41 7.54
N THR A 329 2.99 25.70 7.51
CA THR A 329 4.35 26.27 7.63
C THR A 329 4.95 26.56 6.25
N ASP A 330 6.06 27.30 6.20
CA ASP A 330 6.79 27.59 4.96
C ASP A 330 7.26 26.33 4.18
N ILE A 331 7.33 25.18 4.86
CA ILE A 331 7.73 23.89 4.28
C ILE A 331 6.56 22.93 4.01
N SER A 332 5.32 23.42 4.13
CA SER A 332 4.11 22.65 3.83
C SER A 332 4.07 22.18 2.37
N GLY A 333 3.51 21.00 2.11
CA GLY A 333 3.27 20.51 0.75
C GLY A 333 2.01 21.09 0.09
N ILE A 334 1.13 21.78 0.85
CA ILE A 334 -0.14 22.32 0.33
C ILE A 334 0.06 23.26 -0.87
N PRO A 335 0.98 24.26 -0.83
CA PRO A 335 1.17 25.15 -1.98
C PRO A 335 1.70 24.43 -3.22
N PHE A 336 2.57 23.44 -3.03
CA PHE A 336 3.09 22.61 -4.12
C PHE A 336 1.96 21.82 -4.78
N TRP A 337 1.11 21.18 -3.97
CA TRP A 337 -0.05 20.44 -4.45
C TRP A 337 -1.05 21.32 -5.21
N HIS A 338 -1.43 22.49 -4.66
CA HIS A 338 -2.34 23.42 -5.36
C HIS A 338 -1.79 23.89 -6.70
N LYS A 339 -0.48 24.13 -6.79
CA LYS A 339 0.16 24.46 -8.07
C LYS A 339 -0.10 23.36 -9.10
N GLN A 340 0.07 22.09 -8.73
CA GLN A 340 -0.15 20.96 -9.64
C GLN A 340 -1.62 20.80 -10.03
N LEU A 341 -2.55 21.01 -9.08
CA LEU A 341 -3.98 21.01 -9.40
C LEU A 341 -4.36 22.14 -10.37
N ASN A 342 -3.79 23.34 -10.21
CA ASN A 342 -4.01 24.49 -11.09
C ASN A 342 -3.40 24.30 -12.49
N GLU A 343 -2.38 23.43 -12.61
CA GLU A 343 -1.83 22.97 -13.89
C GLU A 343 -2.69 21.87 -14.55
N GLY A 344 -3.79 21.45 -13.90
CA GLY A 344 -4.76 20.49 -14.42
C GLY A 344 -4.47 19.04 -14.02
N HIS A 345 -3.48 18.80 -13.18
CA HIS A 345 -3.18 17.45 -12.68
C HIS A 345 -4.19 17.01 -11.62
N ARG A 346 -4.53 15.73 -11.63
CA ARG A 346 -5.44 15.11 -10.66
C ARG A 346 -4.65 14.27 -9.68
N ILE A 347 -4.03 14.92 -8.71
CA ILE A 347 -3.12 14.28 -7.75
C ILE A 347 -3.75 14.29 -6.37
N THR A 348 -3.75 13.13 -5.70
CA THR A 348 -4.39 12.98 -4.38
C THR A 348 -3.49 13.54 -3.28
N ALA A 349 -4.04 14.40 -2.43
CA ALA A 349 -3.40 14.79 -1.20
C ALA A 349 -3.43 13.65 -0.17
N ILE A 350 -2.26 13.33 0.39
CA ILE A 350 -2.09 12.45 1.55
C ILE A 350 -1.26 13.17 2.62
N GLY A 351 -1.16 12.57 3.80
CA GLY A 351 -0.24 12.96 4.86
C GLY A 351 0.50 11.75 5.44
N GLY A 352 1.69 11.99 5.98
CA GLY A 352 2.51 10.97 6.61
C GLY A 352 3.32 11.53 7.77
N SER A 353 3.50 10.73 8.83
CA SER A 353 4.17 11.22 10.05
C SER A 353 5.65 11.45 9.85
N ASP A 354 6.29 10.68 8.97
CA ASP A 354 7.74 10.65 8.86
C ASP A 354 8.37 10.21 10.20
N ASP A 355 7.70 9.29 10.90
CA ASP A 355 8.12 8.82 12.23
C ASP A 355 9.45 8.05 12.14
N HIS A 356 10.43 8.52 12.92
CA HIS A 356 11.73 7.87 13.08
C HIS A 356 11.90 7.24 14.47
N GLY A 357 10.84 7.25 15.30
CA GLY A 357 10.89 6.91 16.71
C GLY A 357 10.06 5.70 17.12
N ALA A 358 9.33 5.06 16.22
CA ALA A 358 8.28 4.09 16.55
C ALA A 358 7.31 4.67 17.60
N GLY A 359 6.83 5.89 17.35
CA GLY A 359 5.94 6.63 18.25
C GLY A 359 6.65 7.34 19.42
N GLN A 360 7.98 7.41 19.41
CA GLN A 360 8.74 8.27 20.34
C GLN A 360 8.94 9.65 19.71
N GLY A 361 8.25 10.67 20.22
CA GLY A 361 8.40 12.05 19.74
C GLY A 361 7.07 12.73 19.46
N SER A 362 7.14 13.83 18.70
CA SER A 362 5.98 14.60 18.22
C SER A 362 5.34 13.98 16.99
N ASP A 363 6.15 13.47 16.06
CA ASP A 363 5.71 12.96 14.76
C ASP A 363 5.42 11.46 14.86
N GLN A 364 4.45 11.11 15.71
CA GLN A 364 4.08 9.72 15.96
C GLN A 364 3.32 9.12 14.76
N PRO A 365 3.36 7.79 14.54
CA PRO A 365 2.62 7.15 13.44
C PRO A 365 1.15 7.57 13.42
N GLY A 366 0.66 8.15 12.34
CA GLY A 366 -0.69 8.72 12.21
C GLY A 366 -0.81 10.19 12.62
N THR A 367 0.29 10.93 12.78
CA THR A 367 0.25 12.41 12.89
C THR A 367 1.07 13.02 11.76
N PRO A 368 0.44 13.41 10.64
CA PRO A 368 -1.00 13.39 10.35
C PRO A 368 -1.55 11.99 10.02
N THR A 369 -2.87 11.84 10.06
CA THR A 369 -3.57 10.63 9.62
C THR A 369 -4.20 10.86 8.25
N THR A 370 -3.99 9.92 7.33
CA THR A 370 -4.71 9.89 6.05
C THR A 370 -5.88 8.92 6.14
N VAL A 371 -7.06 9.35 5.74
CA VAL A 371 -8.27 8.54 5.73
C VAL A 371 -8.69 8.27 4.30
N VAL A 372 -8.76 6.99 3.94
CA VAL A 372 -8.96 6.51 2.56
C VAL A 372 -10.22 5.67 2.50
N TYR A 373 -11.14 5.98 1.59
CA TYR A 373 -12.25 5.09 1.29
C TYR A 373 -11.77 3.95 0.40
N ALA A 374 -11.97 2.71 0.83
CA ALA A 374 -11.61 1.51 0.07
C ALA A 374 -12.71 0.44 0.13
N ARG A 375 -12.70 -0.47 -0.85
CA ARG A 375 -13.68 -1.57 -0.92
C ARG A 375 -13.46 -2.67 0.12
N ASN A 376 -12.24 -2.77 0.62
CA ASN A 376 -11.79 -3.69 1.66
C ASN A 376 -10.40 -3.25 2.15
N LEU A 377 -9.96 -3.81 3.29
CA LEU A 377 -8.61 -3.59 3.81
C LEU A 377 -7.63 -4.56 3.14
N SER A 378 -7.04 -4.11 2.02
CA SER A 378 -5.94 -4.78 1.31
C SER A 378 -5.00 -3.73 0.71
N GLU A 379 -3.76 -4.09 0.39
CA GLU A 379 -2.84 -3.17 -0.28
C GLU A 379 -3.43 -2.64 -1.59
N PHE A 380 -3.94 -3.54 -2.43
CA PHE A 380 -4.54 -3.17 -3.71
C PHE A 380 -5.72 -2.19 -3.55
N SER A 381 -6.71 -2.51 -2.71
CA SER A 381 -7.89 -1.65 -2.56
C SER A 381 -7.56 -0.31 -1.91
N LEU A 382 -6.61 -0.27 -0.98
CA LEU A 382 -6.19 0.98 -0.34
C LEU A 382 -5.53 1.92 -1.36
N LEU A 383 -4.62 1.41 -2.19
CA LEU A 383 -3.95 2.21 -3.23
C LEU A 383 -4.93 2.66 -4.32
N GLU A 384 -5.91 1.83 -4.70
CA GLU A 384 -6.99 2.25 -5.60
C GLU A 384 -7.86 3.37 -4.98
N GLY A 385 -8.12 3.32 -3.67
CA GLY A 385 -8.78 4.40 -2.95
C GLY A 385 -8.02 5.73 -3.08
N VAL A 386 -6.69 5.70 -2.91
CA VAL A 386 -5.83 6.87 -3.13
C VAL A 386 -5.88 7.35 -4.58
N ARG A 387 -5.75 6.45 -5.57
CA ARG A 387 -5.84 6.82 -7.00
C ARG A 387 -7.18 7.43 -7.39
N SER A 388 -8.26 7.04 -6.70
CA SER A 388 -9.60 7.61 -6.94
C SER A 388 -9.77 9.02 -6.41
N GLY A 389 -8.93 9.48 -5.48
CA GLY A 389 -9.08 10.76 -4.79
C GLY A 389 -10.06 10.74 -3.60
N SER A 390 -10.60 9.56 -3.25
CA SER A 390 -11.50 9.37 -2.09
C SER A 390 -10.73 9.37 -0.77
N VAL A 391 -10.10 10.50 -0.46
CA VAL A 391 -9.15 10.66 0.64
C VAL A 391 -9.35 12.00 1.34
N TYR A 392 -9.21 12.03 2.67
CA TYR A 392 -9.00 13.28 3.39
C TYR A 392 -7.91 13.10 4.45
N VAL A 393 -7.32 14.22 4.89
CA VAL A 393 -6.21 14.23 5.85
C VAL A 393 -6.67 14.87 7.16
N LYS A 394 -6.46 14.16 8.27
CA LYS A 394 -6.52 14.71 9.64
C LYS A 394 -5.13 15.15 10.04
N THR A 395 -4.94 16.43 10.33
CA THR A 395 -3.59 17.00 10.49
C THR A 395 -2.98 16.75 11.87
N THR A 396 -3.79 16.36 12.86
CA THR A 396 -3.38 16.27 14.27
C THR A 396 -3.21 14.82 14.76
N GLY A 397 -3.96 13.88 14.20
CA GLY A 397 -3.98 12.50 14.66
C GLY A 397 -5.18 11.71 14.13
N PRO A 398 -5.29 10.42 14.48
CA PRO A 398 -6.42 9.55 14.10
C PRO A 398 -7.68 9.82 14.93
N GLU A 399 -7.57 10.59 16.01
CA GLU A 399 -8.71 10.94 16.86
C GLU A 399 -9.76 11.77 16.08
N LEU A 400 -10.95 11.92 16.68
CA LEU A 400 -12.01 12.78 16.16
C LEU A 400 -11.53 14.24 16.02
N PRO A 401 -12.08 15.02 15.08
CA PRO A 401 -13.29 14.73 14.31
C PRO A 401 -13.08 13.91 13.03
N ASP A 402 -14.10 13.13 12.67
CA ASP A 402 -14.30 12.60 11.31
C ASP A 402 -15.15 13.57 10.50
N ALA A 403 -15.05 13.51 9.18
CA ALA A 403 -15.91 14.28 8.29
C ALA A 403 -16.30 13.52 7.03
N ASP A 404 -17.45 13.87 6.50
CA ASP A 404 -17.97 13.43 5.21
C ASP A 404 -18.06 14.63 4.26
N PHE A 405 -17.22 14.66 3.22
CA PHE A 405 -17.12 15.75 2.25
C PHE A 405 -17.69 15.33 0.91
N PHE A 406 -18.66 16.08 0.38
CA PHE A 406 -19.26 15.78 -0.92
C PHE A 406 -19.88 17.01 -1.59
N GLY A 407 -20.06 16.93 -2.90
CA GLY A 407 -20.84 17.87 -3.68
C GLY A 407 -22.26 17.38 -3.93
N VAL A 408 -23.16 18.30 -4.27
CA VAL A 408 -24.51 17.99 -4.71
C VAL A 408 -24.83 18.72 -6.01
N GLN A 409 -25.23 17.97 -7.04
CA GLN A 409 -25.75 18.48 -8.31
C GLN A 409 -26.97 17.67 -8.74
N ASN A 410 -28.06 18.33 -9.12
CA ASN A 410 -29.30 17.67 -9.54
C ASN A 410 -29.77 16.58 -8.55
N GLU A 411 -29.68 16.86 -7.24
CA GLU A 411 -30.01 15.91 -6.15
C GLU A 411 -29.12 14.66 -6.11
N GLN A 412 -28.05 14.61 -6.90
CA GLN A 412 -27.04 13.54 -6.87
C GLN A 412 -25.81 14.00 -6.10
N ARG A 413 -25.24 13.05 -5.36
CA ARG A 413 -23.98 13.22 -4.64
C ARG A 413 -22.81 13.10 -5.63
N VAL A 414 -21.81 13.96 -5.44
CA VAL A 414 -20.54 13.96 -6.18
C VAL A 414 -19.42 13.79 -5.15
N GLU A 415 -18.65 12.71 -5.26
CA GLU A 415 -17.61 12.38 -4.28
C GLU A 415 -16.28 13.08 -4.59
N MET A 416 -15.40 13.16 -3.58
CA MET A 416 -14.00 13.56 -3.78
C MET A 416 -13.36 12.71 -4.89
N GLY A 417 -12.61 13.36 -5.78
CA GLY A 417 -12.00 12.74 -6.96
C GLY A 417 -12.90 12.67 -8.21
N GLU A 418 -14.22 12.82 -8.06
CA GLU A 418 -15.14 12.84 -9.19
C GLU A 418 -15.15 14.19 -9.93
N THR A 419 -15.99 14.29 -10.96
CA THR A 419 -16.12 15.50 -11.79
C THR A 419 -17.56 15.98 -11.86
N ALA A 420 -17.80 17.18 -11.35
CA ALA A 420 -19.04 17.94 -11.49
C ALA A 420 -19.06 18.73 -12.82
N SER A 421 -20.24 19.26 -13.18
CA SER A 421 -20.37 20.20 -14.31
C SER A 421 -20.45 21.64 -13.81
N ALA A 422 -19.63 22.54 -14.36
CA ALA A 422 -19.69 23.97 -14.04
C ALA A 422 -21.01 24.63 -14.51
N LEU A 423 -21.71 24.01 -15.45
CA LEU A 423 -22.97 24.51 -16.04
C LEU A 423 -24.21 24.19 -15.19
N VAL A 424 -24.06 23.41 -14.13
CA VAL A 424 -25.14 22.97 -13.26
C VAL A 424 -24.94 23.57 -11.87
N PRO A 425 -26.00 24.08 -11.20
CA PRO A 425 -25.89 24.55 -9.82
C PRO A 425 -25.22 23.51 -8.92
N PHE A 426 -24.16 23.93 -8.24
CA PHE A 426 -23.39 23.09 -7.33
C PHE A 426 -23.59 23.57 -5.90
N SER A 427 -23.76 22.63 -4.98
CA SER A 427 -23.64 22.90 -3.54
C SER A 427 -22.57 22.01 -2.95
N TRP A 428 -21.67 22.62 -2.18
CA TRP A 428 -20.77 21.86 -1.32
C TRP A 428 -21.54 21.42 -0.07
N ALA A 429 -21.30 20.20 0.39
CA ALA A 429 -21.88 19.66 1.60
C ALA A 429 -20.79 19.02 2.48
N THR A 430 -20.89 19.24 3.79
CA THR A 430 -19.99 18.58 4.76
C THR A 430 -20.73 18.24 6.04
N HIS A 431 -20.58 17.00 6.48
CA HIS A 431 -20.92 16.59 7.84
C HIS A 431 -19.63 16.44 8.65
N ILE A 432 -19.59 16.99 9.88
CA ILE A 432 -18.41 16.99 10.74
C ILE A 432 -18.81 16.41 12.09
N ALA A 433 -18.21 15.28 12.46
CA ALA A 433 -18.42 14.64 13.75
C ALA A 433 -17.51 15.26 14.82
N ALA A 434 -17.82 16.50 15.21
CA ALA A 434 -17.08 17.26 16.23
C ALA A 434 -17.95 17.57 17.46
N ASP A 435 -17.34 17.52 18.65
CA ASP A 435 -17.93 17.92 19.93
C ASP A 435 -17.64 19.39 20.30
N HIS A 436 -17.02 20.13 19.39
CA HIS A 436 -16.63 21.52 19.51
C HIS A 436 -17.00 22.30 18.25
N GLU A 437 -17.03 23.63 18.35
CA GLU A 437 -17.25 24.51 17.21
C GLU A 437 -16.07 24.41 16.23
N THR A 438 -16.39 24.33 14.94
CA THR A 438 -15.41 24.29 13.86
C THR A 438 -15.76 25.32 12.79
N THR A 439 -14.76 25.69 11.98
CA THR A 439 -14.91 26.58 10.84
C THR A 439 -14.67 25.80 9.57
N LEU A 440 -15.68 25.71 8.70
CA LEU A 440 -15.60 25.12 7.37
C LEU A 440 -15.18 26.20 6.35
N GLU A 441 -14.08 25.99 5.64
CA GLU A 441 -13.66 26.85 4.53
C GLU A 441 -13.81 26.10 3.21
N ILE A 442 -14.46 26.72 2.24
CA ILE A 442 -14.59 26.19 0.88
C ILE A 442 -13.58 26.89 -0.01
N ILE A 443 -12.78 26.09 -0.71
CA ILE A 443 -11.65 26.56 -1.51
C ILE A 443 -11.88 26.15 -2.96
N VAL A 444 -11.81 27.12 -3.88
CA VAL A 444 -11.91 26.90 -5.32
C VAL A 444 -10.63 27.41 -5.96
N ASN A 445 -9.93 26.55 -6.71
CA ASN A 445 -8.70 26.90 -7.44
C ASN A 445 -7.63 27.62 -6.57
N GLY A 446 -7.58 27.29 -5.28
CA GLY A 446 -6.63 27.85 -4.31
C GLY A 446 -7.15 29.05 -3.51
N GLU A 447 -8.31 29.61 -3.84
CA GLU A 447 -8.90 30.75 -3.14
C GLU A 447 -10.02 30.31 -2.19
N VAL A 448 -10.02 30.82 -0.95
CA VAL A 448 -11.14 30.64 -0.02
C VAL A 448 -12.32 31.48 -0.52
N VAL A 449 -13.37 30.82 -1.01
CA VAL A 449 -14.57 31.49 -1.57
C VAL A 449 -15.71 31.59 -0.56
N HIS A 450 -15.68 30.76 0.49
CA HIS A 450 -16.69 30.78 1.53
C HIS A 450 -16.14 30.28 2.86
N THR A 451 -16.66 30.82 3.96
CA THR A 451 -16.37 30.37 5.33
C THR A 451 -17.67 30.28 6.12
N ASN A 452 -17.88 29.17 6.81
CA ASN A 452 -19.07 28.95 7.64
C ASN A 452 -18.71 28.33 9.00
N ILE A 453 -19.32 28.83 10.07
CA ILE A 453 -19.19 28.25 11.41
C ILE A 453 -20.12 27.05 11.53
N VAL A 454 -19.59 25.93 12.01
CA VAL A 454 -20.33 24.68 12.26
C VAL A 454 -20.37 24.44 13.76
N PRO A 455 -21.54 24.54 14.42
CA PRO A 455 -21.68 24.30 15.85
C PRO A 455 -21.30 22.87 16.24
N ALA A 456 -20.83 22.70 17.47
CA ALA A 456 -20.61 21.40 18.10
C ALA A 456 -21.85 20.50 18.03
N GLY A 457 -21.64 19.21 17.74
CA GLY A 457 -22.71 18.21 17.72
C GLY A 457 -23.75 18.40 16.62
N SER A 458 -23.37 18.99 15.48
CA SER A 458 -24.27 19.15 14.34
C SER A 458 -24.54 17.79 13.66
N ASP A 459 -25.79 17.33 13.71
CA ASP A 459 -26.20 16.03 13.15
C ASP A 459 -26.46 16.05 11.63
N ALA A 460 -26.63 17.24 11.03
CA ALA A 460 -26.95 17.41 9.62
C ALA A 460 -25.76 17.98 8.84
N PRO A 461 -25.54 17.59 7.57
CA PRO A 461 -24.56 18.23 6.72
C PRO A 461 -24.86 19.72 6.52
N VAL A 462 -23.83 20.56 6.61
CA VAL A 462 -23.90 21.96 6.18
C VAL A 462 -23.83 22.00 4.67
N SER A 463 -24.82 22.60 4.01
CA SER A 463 -24.89 22.72 2.56
C SER A 463 -24.78 24.17 2.12
N ILE A 464 -23.85 24.45 1.21
CA ILE A 464 -23.43 25.79 0.79
C ILE A 464 -23.47 25.85 -0.74
N PRO A 465 -24.35 26.67 -1.35
CA PRO A 465 -24.32 26.89 -2.79
C PRO A 465 -23.02 27.57 -3.21
N ILE A 466 -22.34 27.04 -4.23
CA ILE A 466 -21.09 27.59 -4.77
C ILE A 466 -21.25 27.82 -6.27
N VAL A 467 -20.79 28.99 -6.72
CA VAL A 467 -20.69 29.29 -8.15
C VAL A 467 -19.34 28.76 -8.63
N LEU A 468 -19.37 27.72 -9.47
CA LEU A 468 -18.17 27.15 -10.06
C LEU A 468 -17.73 27.99 -11.28
N PRO A 469 -16.43 28.30 -11.41
CA PRO A 469 -15.87 28.92 -12.61
C PRO A 469 -16.14 28.09 -13.89
N GLU A 470 -16.44 28.77 -15.01
CA GLU A 470 -16.77 28.12 -16.29
C GLU A 470 -15.54 27.51 -16.99
N ASP A 471 -14.34 27.96 -16.66
CA ASP A 471 -13.06 27.49 -17.23
C ASP A 471 -12.58 26.16 -16.63
N GLY A 472 -13.32 25.62 -15.67
CA GLY A 472 -13.00 24.37 -14.99
C GLY A 472 -12.04 24.55 -13.82
N GLY A 473 -11.75 23.46 -13.13
CA GLY A 473 -10.86 23.48 -11.98
C GLY A 473 -11.24 22.47 -10.91
N TRP A 474 -11.02 22.86 -9.66
CA TRP A 474 -11.21 22.01 -8.50
C TRP A 474 -11.76 22.80 -7.30
N ILE A 475 -12.56 22.10 -6.49
CA ILE A 475 -13.14 22.61 -5.25
C ILE A 475 -12.87 21.62 -4.11
N ARG A 476 -12.49 22.10 -2.94
CA ARG A 476 -12.25 21.28 -1.74
C ARG A 476 -12.65 22.04 -0.48
N ALA A 477 -12.56 21.39 0.68
CA ALA A 477 -12.75 22.04 1.96
C ALA A 477 -11.57 21.86 2.92
N ASN A 478 -11.46 22.84 3.81
CA ASN A 478 -10.71 22.76 5.06
C ASN A 478 -11.70 22.79 6.23
N VAL A 479 -11.36 22.12 7.33
CA VAL A 479 -12.01 22.33 8.62
C VAL A 479 -10.98 22.82 9.62
N ARG A 480 -11.33 23.88 10.36
CA ARG A 480 -10.47 24.50 11.37
C ARG A 480 -11.12 24.47 12.75
N HIS A 481 -10.28 24.42 13.79
CA HIS A 481 -10.68 24.60 15.18
C HIS A 481 -9.65 25.48 15.88
N ASP A 482 -10.10 26.55 16.55
CA ASP A 482 -9.23 27.57 17.17
C ASP A 482 -8.12 28.06 16.22
N ASP A 483 -8.49 28.41 14.99
CA ASP A 483 -7.59 28.84 13.92
C ASP A 483 -6.48 27.82 13.53
N ARG A 484 -6.61 26.55 13.90
CA ARG A 484 -5.75 25.47 13.42
C ARG A 484 -6.47 24.67 12.36
N LEU A 485 -5.81 24.41 11.23
CA LEU A 485 -6.30 23.50 10.20
C LEU A 485 -6.26 22.06 10.73
N ILE A 486 -7.42 21.43 10.91
CA ILE A 486 -7.57 20.09 11.49
C ILE A 486 -7.95 19.02 10.47
N LEU A 487 -8.71 19.37 9.43
CA LEU A 487 -9.07 18.46 8.33
C LEU A 487 -8.86 19.12 6.97
N ILE A 488 -8.41 18.34 6.00
CA ILE A 488 -8.20 18.75 4.61
C ILE A 488 -8.84 17.71 3.69
N SER A 489 -9.85 18.10 2.90
CA SER A 489 -10.46 17.21 1.91
C SER A 489 -9.64 17.17 0.62
N ASN A 490 -9.71 16.06 -0.12
CA ASN A 490 -9.34 16.06 -1.53
C ASN A 490 -10.38 16.80 -2.40
N PRO A 491 -10.04 17.15 -3.65
CA PRO A 491 -10.88 17.98 -4.47
C PRO A 491 -11.96 17.17 -5.19
N ILE A 492 -13.09 17.82 -5.41
CA ILE A 492 -14.01 17.51 -6.51
C ILE A 492 -13.58 18.36 -7.70
N TYR A 493 -13.44 17.76 -8.87
CA TYR A 493 -13.10 18.48 -10.09
C TYR A 493 -14.35 19.01 -10.79
N PHE A 494 -14.23 20.03 -11.64
CA PHE A 494 -15.33 20.50 -12.47
C PHE A 494 -14.86 21.00 -13.84
N ARG A 495 -15.76 20.96 -14.81
CA ARG A 495 -15.56 21.43 -16.19
C ARG A 495 -16.86 21.83 -16.87
#